data_AF-A0A7Y8A720-F1
#
_entry.id   AF-A0A7Y8A720-F1
#
_cell.length_a   1.000
_cell.length_b   1.000
_cell.length_c   1.000
_cell.angle_alpha   90.00
_cell.angle_beta   90.00
_cell.angle_gamma   90.00
#
_symmetry.space_group_name_H-M   'P 1'
#
loop_
_entity.id
_entity.type
_entity.pdbx_description
1 polymer ?
#
loop_
_entity_poly.entity_id
_entity_poly.type
_entity_poly.pdbx_seq_one_letter_code
_entity_poly.pdbx_strand_id
1 'polypeptide(L)'
;AVTGIADAMPGFGIVAAVLGIVVTMASLGEGDQKSIGMHVGAALVGTFFGILAAYGFFGPLATSLAHDAKEEVNLYEAIKACLVASASGMPPSLAVECGRKVLYP
;
A
#
# COMPACT_ATOMS: atom_id res chain seq x y z
N ALA A 1 2.47 6.91 -1.95
CA ALA A 1 2.04 6.42 -3.28
C ALA A 1 1.41 5.04 -3.19
N VAL A 2 2.13 4.02 -2.69
CA VAL A 2 1.65 2.63 -2.62
C VAL A 2 0.38 2.46 -1.78
N THR A 3 0.24 3.19 -0.67
CA THR A 3 -1.01 3.22 0.12
C THR A 3 -2.22 3.62 -0.72
N GLY A 4 -2.09 4.65 -1.56
CA GLY A 4 -3.18 5.09 -2.44
C GLY A 4 -3.55 4.05 -3.51
N ILE A 5 -2.60 3.20 -3.92
CA ILE A 5 -2.90 2.05 -4.78
C ILE A 5 -3.73 1.02 -4.00
N ALA A 6 -3.31 0.69 -2.78
CA ALA A 6 -4.03 -0.26 -1.92
C ALA A 6 -5.49 0.19 -1.69
N ASP A 7 -5.71 1.47 -1.42
CA ASP A 7 -7.03 2.04 -1.16
C ASP A 7 -7.93 2.06 -2.40
N ALA A 8 -7.34 2.14 -3.61
CA ALA A 8 -8.08 2.14 -4.87
C ALA A 8 -8.45 0.74 -5.37
N MET A 9 -7.71 -0.29 -5.00
CA MET A 9 -7.91 -1.67 -5.50
C MET A 9 -9.31 -2.27 -5.24
N PRO A 10 -9.97 -2.04 -4.09
CA PRO A 10 -11.35 -2.51 -3.88
C PRO A 10 -12.34 -1.87 -4.85
N GLY A 11 -12.09 -0.62 -5.25
CA GLY A 11 -12.89 0.11 -6.24
C GLY A 11 -12.91 -0.61 -7.60
N PHE A 12 -11.76 -1.12 -8.06
CA PHE A 12 -11.69 -1.93 -9.28
C PHE A 12 -12.49 -3.23 -9.18
N GLY A 13 -12.51 -3.86 -8.00
CA GLY A 13 -13.34 -5.03 -7.74
C GLY A 13 -14.83 -4.73 -7.85
N ILE A 14 -15.28 -3.58 -7.35
CA ILE A 14 -16.67 -3.13 -7.49
C ILE A 14 -17.03 -2.91 -8.96
N VAL A 15 -16.16 -2.25 -9.73
CA VAL A 15 -16.39 -2.04 -11.18
C VAL A 15 -16.49 -3.37 -11.92
N ALA A 16 -15.64 -4.35 -11.60
CA ALA A 16 -15.71 -5.69 -12.19
C ALA A 16 -17.03 -6.41 -11.86
N ALA A 17 -17.53 -6.30 -10.62
CA ALA A 17 -18.82 -6.86 -10.25
C ALA A 17 -19.97 -6.20 -11.02
N VAL A 18 -19.99 -4.88 -11.11
CA VAL A 18 -21.04 -4.14 -11.83
C VAL A 18 -21.04 -4.52 -13.32
N LEU A 19 -19.87 -4.63 -13.96
CA LEU A 19 -19.77 -5.09 -15.34
C LEU A 19 -20.33 -6.52 -15.52
N GLY A 20 -19.99 -7.44 -14.62
CA GLY A 20 -20.51 -8.80 -14.65
C GLY A 20 -22.03 -8.86 -14.48
N ILE A 21 -22.61 -8.03 -13.62
CA ILE A 21 -24.07 -7.91 -13.46
C ILE A 21 -24.72 -7.36 -14.73
N VAL A 22 -24.16 -6.29 -15.33
CA VAL A 22 -24.69 -5.69 -16.56
C VAL A 22 -24.72 -6.71 -17.71
N VAL A 23 -23.65 -7.48 -17.89
CA VAL A 23 -23.59 -8.54 -18.91
C VAL A 23 -24.58 -9.67 -18.62
N THR A 24 -24.72 -10.04 -17.35
CA THR A 24 -25.70 -11.06 -16.94
C THR A 24 -27.13 -10.63 -17.23
N MET A 25 -27.46 -9.36 -16.95
CA MET A 25 -28.78 -8.79 -17.22
C MET A 25 -29.07 -8.65 -18.71
N ALA A 26 -28.06 -8.37 -19.54
CA ALA A 26 -28.21 -8.31 -21.00
C ALA A 26 -28.54 -9.67 -21.62
N SER A 27 -28.04 -10.76 -21.03
CA SER A 27 -28.28 -12.14 -21.50
C SER A 27 -29.49 -12.81 -20.82
N LEU A 28 -30.20 -12.08 -19.96
CA LEU A 28 -31.29 -12.62 -19.17
C LEU A 28 -32.53 -12.85 -20.04
N GLY A 29 -32.93 -14.11 -20.22
CA GLY A 29 -34.12 -14.51 -20.97
C GLY A 29 -33.83 -15.36 -22.22
N GLU A 30 -32.70 -15.12 -22.89
CA GLU A 30 -32.25 -15.91 -24.05
C GLU A 30 -31.00 -16.76 -23.74
N GLY A 31 -30.23 -16.41 -22.71
CA GLY A 31 -28.97 -17.06 -22.37
C GLY A 31 -29.13 -18.40 -21.66
N ASP A 32 -28.25 -19.35 -21.99
CA ASP A 32 -28.10 -20.63 -21.30
C ASP A 32 -27.75 -20.39 -19.81
N GLN A 33 -28.29 -21.24 -18.93
CA GLN A 33 -28.07 -21.15 -17.49
C GLN A 33 -26.57 -21.23 -17.14
N LYS A 34 -25.80 -21.95 -17.97
CA LYS A 34 -24.35 -22.07 -17.86
C LYS A 34 -23.62 -20.75 -18.11
N SER A 35 -24.00 -19.96 -19.11
CA SER A 35 -23.34 -18.68 -19.41
C SER A 35 -23.62 -17.64 -18.32
N ILE A 36 -24.86 -17.61 -17.81
CA ILE A 36 -25.25 -16.75 -16.68
C ILE A 36 -24.37 -17.05 -15.45
N GLY A 37 -24.21 -18.32 -15.09
CA GLY A 37 -23.37 -18.72 -13.97
C GLY A 37 -21.90 -18.29 -14.14
N MET A 38 -21.39 -18.32 -15.37
CA MET A 38 -20.01 -17.91 -15.65
C MET A 38 -19.81 -16.39 -15.53
N HIS A 39 -20.77 -15.57 -15.97
CA HIS A 39 -20.73 -14.11 -15.80
C HIS A 39 -20.81 -13.69 -14.33
N VAL A 40 -21.69 -14.32 -13.55
CA VAL A 40 -21.80 -14.08 -12.11
C VAL A 40 -20.54 -14.54 -11.39
N GLY A 41 -19.99 -15.71 -11.75
CA GLY A 41 -18.74 -16.20 -11.20
C GLY A 41 -17.57 -15.23 -11.44
N ALA A 42 -17.45 -14.70 -12.65
CA ALA A 42 -16.44 -13.69 -12.98
C ALA A 42 -16.61 -12.40 -12.16
N ALA A 43 -17.86 -11.96 -11.93
CA ALA A 43 -18.18 -10.80 -11.09
C ALA A 43 -17.68 -10.98 -9.65
N LEU A 44 -17.90 -12.17 -9.07
CA LEU A 44 -17.51 -12.50 -7.70
C LEU A 44 -15.99 -12.67 -7.55
N VAL A 45 -15.32 -13.25 -8.54
CA VAL A 45 -13.85 -13.34 -8.54
C VAL A 45 -13.22 -11.95 -8.66
N GLY A 46 -13.83 -11.05 -9.45
CA GLY A 46 -13.37 -9.67 -9.58
C GLY A 46 -13.39 -8.90 -8.25
N THR A 47 -14.48 -8.98 -7.49
CA THR A 47 -14.58 -8.33 -6.16
C THR A 47 -13.63 -8.96 -5.15
N PHE A 48 -13.58 -10.29 -5.12
CA PHE A 48 -12.64 -11.02 -4.26
C PHE A 48 -11.20 -10.61 -4.54
N PHE A 49 -10.80 -10.57 -5.80
CA PHE A 49 -9.44 -10.19 -6.20
C PHE A 49 -9.12 -8.74 -5.81
N GLY A 50 -10.07 -7.80 -5.99
CA GLY A 50 -9.87 -6.41 -5.58
C GLY A 50 -9.58 -6.27 -4.09
N ILE A 51 -10.35 -6.96 -3.24
CA ILE A 51 -10.17 -6.96 -1.78
C ILE A 51 -8.87 -7.68 -1.39
N LEU A 52 -8.60 -8.84 -1.99
CA LEU A 52 -7.40 -9.63 -1.73
C LEU A 52 -6.13 -8.85 -2.08
N ALA A 53 -6.10 -8.19 -3.23
CA ALA A 53 -4.94 -7.40 -3.64
C ALA A 53 -4.73 -6.18 -2.73
N ALA A 54 -5.81 -5.51 -2.33
CA ALA A 54 -5.76 -4.37 -1.43
C ALA A 54 -5.17 -4.76 -0.06
N TYR A 55 -5.81 -5.68 0.65
CA TYR A 55 -5.47 -6.00 2.04
C TYR A 55 -4.42 -7.11 2.17
N GLY A 56 -4.36 -8.03 1.21
CA GLY A 56 -3.43 -9.15 1.24
C GLY A 56 -2.06 -8.84 0.66
N PHE A 57 -1.93 -7.81 -0.19
CA PHE A 57 -0.67 -7.51 -0.86
C PHE A 57 -0.24 -6.05 -0.73
N PHE A 58 -1.01 -5.11 -1.31
CA PHE A 58 -0.58 -3.71 -1.41
C PHE A 58 -0.57 -2.99 -0.06
N GLY A 59 -1.51 -3.27 0.83
CA GLY A 59 -1.55 -2.72 2.19
C GLY A 59 -0.31 -3.09 3.00
N PRO A 60 -0.02 -4.39 3.21
CA PRO A 60 1.19 -4.84 3.91
C PRO A 60 2.48 -4.31 3.27
N LEU A 61 2.57 -4.31 1.93
CA LEU A 61 3.71 -3.77 1.20
C LEU A 61 3.91 -2.27 1.48
N ALA A 62 2.83 -1.48 1.47
CA ALA A 62 2.90 -0.05 1.77
C ALA A 62 3.41 0.21 3.19
N THR A 63 2.97 -0.59 4.17
CA THR A 63 3.43 -0.50 5.55
C THR A 63 4.92 -0.84 5.67
N SER A 64 5.38 -1.89 4.99
CA SER A 64 6.80 -2.27 4.98
C SER A 64 7.66 -1.14 4.41
N LEU A 65 7.29 -0.60 3.24
CA LEU A 65 8.01 0.49 2.61
C LEU A 65 8.03 1.77 3.47
N ALA A 66 6.94 2.04 4.19
CA ALA A 66 6.88 3.17 5.12
C ALA A 66 7.81 2.96 6.33
N HIS A 67 7.97 1.72 6.78
CA HIS A 67 8.90 1.37 7.84
C HIS A 67 10.35 1.58 7.38
N ASP A 68 10.72 1.01 6.24
CA ASP A 68 12.06 1.12 5.67
C ASP A 68 12.44 2.59 5.42
N ALA A 69 11.52 3.36 4.84
CA ALA A 69 11.73 4.80 4.61
C ALA A 69 11.92 5.58 5.92
N LYS A 70 11.21 5.20 6.99
CA LYS A 70 11.35 5.84 8.30
C LYS A 70 12.68 5.52 8.95
N GLU A 71 13.18 4.30 8.80
CA GLU A 71 14.50 3.90 9.26
C GLU A 71 15.60 4.69 8.53
N GLU A 72 15.50 4.82 7.21
CA GLU A 72 16.45 5.61 6.43
C GLU A 72 16.43 7.10 6.82
N VAL A 73 15.24 7.67 7.01
CA VAL A 73 15.09 9.06 7.49
C VAL A 73 15.73 9.24 8.86
N ASN A 74 15.61 8.27 9.77
CA ASN A 74 16.24 8.35 11.09
C ASN A 74 17.77 8.41 10.99
N LEU A 75 18.38 7.68 10.05
CA LEU A 75 19.82 7.79 9.78
C LEU A 75 20.20 9.20 9.32
N TYR A 76 19.43 9.79 8.40
CA TYR A 76 19.68 11.17 7.97
C TYR A 76 19.48 12.19 9.11
N GLU A 77 18.51 11.97 10.01
CA GLU A 77 18.31 12.80 11.19
C GLU A 77 19.50 12.73 12.17
N ALA A 78 20.06 11.55 12.38
CA ALA A 78 21.26 11.37 13.19
C ALA A 78 22.48 12.08 12.57
N ILE A 79 22.69 11.96 11.26
CA ILE A 79 23.75 12.68 10.53
C ILE A 79 23.55 14.19 10.66
N LYS A 80 22.33 14.68 10.44
CA LYS A 80 21.98 16.09 10.61
C LYS A 80 22.29 16.58 12.03
N ALA A 81 21.92 15.83 13.06
CA ALA A 81 22.19 16.19 14.45
C ALA A 81 23.70 16.29 14.74
N CYS A 82 24.50 15.34 14.23
CA CYS A 82 25.97 15.40 14.31
C CYS A 82 26.53 16.66 13.62
N LEU A 83 26.08 16.95 12.39
CA LEU A 83 26.58 18.08 11.62
C LEU A 83 26.22 19.43 12.27
N VAL A 84 24.98 19.57 12.75
CA VAL A 84 24.54 20.79 13.45
C VAL A 84 25.32 20.97 14.75
N ALA A 85 25.58 19.89 15.49
CA ALA A 85 26.36 19.93 16.73
C ALA A 85 27.82 20.35 16.47
N SER A 86 28.44 19.79 15.42
CA SER A 86 29.80 20.14 15.01
C SER A 86 29.90 21.59 14.52
N ALA A 87 28.93 22.06 13.72
CA ALA A 87 28.86 23.44 13.26
C ALA A 87 28.66 24.46 14.40
N SER A 88 28.02 24.04 15.50
CA SER A 88 27.85 24.86 16.71
C SER A 88 29.12 24.96 17.58
N GLY A 89 30.23 24.36 17.15
CA GLY A 89 31.51 24.41 17.86
C GLY A 89 31.69 23.36 18.96
N MET A 90 30.82 22.34 19.04
CA MET A 90 31.02 21.25 20.01
C MET A 90 32.22 20.37 19.62
N PRO A 91 32.97 19.85 20.61
CA PRO A 91 34.01 18.85 20.38
C PRO A 91 33.48 17.64 19.59
N PRO A 92 34.26 17.05 18.68
CA PRO A 92 33.82 15.94 17.83
C PRO A 92 33.22 14.76 18.60
N SER A 93 33.75 14.45 19.79
CA SER A 93 33.23 13.40 20.66
C SER A 93 31.79 13.65 21.12
N LEU A 94 31.47 14.89 21.50
CA LEU A 94 30.13 15.29 21.93
C LEU A 94 29.17 15.42 20.75
N ALA A 95 29.66 15.85 19.58
CA ALA A 95 28.86 15.90 18.36
C ALA A 95 28.37 14.51 17.91
N VAL A 96 29.22 13.47 18.02
CA VAL A 96 28.83 12.08 17.74
C VAL A 96 27.80 11.57 18.76
N GLU A 97 27.95 11.95 20.03
CA GLU A 97 26.99 11.60 21.09
C GLU A 97 25.59 12.18 20.80
N CYS A 98 25.53 13.39 20.23
CA CYS A 98 24.27 14.02 19.82
C CYS A 98 23.55 13.23 18.73
N GLY A 99 24.25 12.76 17.69
CA GLY A 99 23.64 11.92 16.66
C GLY A 99 23.22 10.54 17.19
N ARG A 100 24.04 9.92 18.04
CA ARG A 100 23.73 8.61 18.65
C ARG A 100 22.42 8.63 19.44
N LYS A 101 22.09 9.74 20.11
CA LYS A 101 20.83 9.90 20.86
C LYS A 101 19.59 10.00 19.98
N VAL A 102 19.75 10.32 18.69
CA VAL A 102 18.64 10.46 17.73
C VAL A 102 18.31 9.14 17.03
N LEU A 103 19.28 8.21 16.95
CA LEU A 103 19.03 6.88 16.42
C LEU A 103 17.99 6.13 17.28
N TYR A 104 17.08 5.44 16.61
CA TYR A 104 16.20 4.48 17.26
C TYR A 104 17.03 3.33 17.89
N PRO A 105 16.55 2.74 19.01
CA PRO A 105 17.26 1.65 19.70
C PRO A 105 17.36 0.37 18.86
#